data_AF-A0AAT9I7M3-F1
#
_entry.id   AF-A0AAT9I7M3-F1
#
_cell.length_a   1.000
_cell.length_b   1.000
_cell.length_c   1.000
_cell.angle_alpha   90.00
_cell.angle_beta   90.00
_cell.angle_gamma   90.00
#
_symmetry.space_group_name_H-M   'P 1'
#
loop_
_entity.id
_entity.type
_entity.pdbx_description
1 polymer ?
#
loop_
_entity_poly.entity_id
_entity_poly.type
_entity_poly.pdbx_seq_one_letter_code
_entity_poly.pdbx_strand_id
1 'polypeptide(L)'
;MMVRGDLIKVIRFVSLLFAGLTLGPGMAHLLAMPNKMALSEEAYKTVQMIYSGWAVLGVFQMGAILFSFLLLLLVRKTGSIFRLTLIALICYIAAMILFFAFTYPANQQTANWTVMPTNWLLLRLKWEYAHAVSAILEIIAFILLLLAALKKKPIKSVYR
;
A
#
# COMPACT_ATOMS: atom_id res chain seq x y z
N MET A 1 -27.75 12.55 -12.60
CA MET A 1 -27.69 11.93 -11.25
C MET A 1 -27.22 10.50 -11.43
N MET A 2 -26.07 10.10 -10.86
CA MET A 2 -25.53 8.74 -11.06
C MET A 2 -26.32 7.73 -10.22
N VAL A 3 -26.77 6.63 -10.83
CA VAL A 3 -27.46 5.55 -10.10
C VAL A 3 -26.44 4.84 -9.19
N ARG A 4 -26.85 4.42 -7.98
CA ARG A 4 -25.97 3.81 -6.96
C ARG A 4 -25.09 2.68 -7.50
N GLY A 5 -25.57 1.92 -8.49
CA GLY A 5 -24.80 0.86 -9.13
C GLY A 5 -23.58 1.38 -9.89
N ASP A 6 -23.73 2.47 -10.63
CA ASP A 6 -22.65 3.08 -11.41
C ASP A 6 -21.63 3.77 -10.49
N LEU A 7 -22.08 4.39 -9.40
CA LEU A 7 -21.19 4.93 -8.37
C LEU A 7 -20.26 3.84 -7.79
N ILE A 8 -20.78 2.64 -7.50
CA ILE A 8 -19.96 1.53 -7.00
C ILE A 8 -18.92 1.11 -8.02
N LYS A 9 -19.26 1.06 -9.31
CA LYS A 9 -18.30 0.70 -10.37
C LYS A 9 -17.17 1.71 -10.46
N VAL A 10 -17.51 3.00 -10.46
CA VAL A 10 -16.52 4.10 -10.50
C VAL A 10 -15.60 4.04 -9.28
N ILE A 11 -16.15 4.01 -8.07
CA ILE A 11 -15.33 3.97 -6.84
C ILE A 11 -14.48 2.71 -6.77
N ARG A 12 -14.99 1.56 -7.22
CA ARG A 12 -14.21 0.32 -7.30
C ARG A 12 -13.05 0.44 -8.30
N PHE A 13 -13.30 0.99 -9.48
CA PHE A 13 -12.26 1.21 -10.49
C PHE A 13 -11.17 2.12 -9.93
N VAL A 14 -11.54 3.25 -9.33
CA VAL A 14 -10.57 4.20 -8.77
C VAL A 14 -9.82 3.57 -7.58
N SER A 15 -10.51 2.84 -6.70
CA SER A 15 -9.88 2.10 -5.60
C SER A 15 -8.83 1.11 -6.11
N LEU A 16 -9.13 0.33 -7.14
CA LEU A 16 -8.19 -0.61 -7.76
C LEU A 16 -7.03 0.09 -8.47
N LEU A 17 -7.28 1.21 -9.13
CA LEU A 17 -6.23 2.00 -9.79
C LEU A 17 -5.19 2.48 -8.77
N PHE A 18 -5.65 3.12 -7.69
CA PHE A 18 -4.75 3.60 -6.63
C PHE A 18 -4.07 2.45 -5.88
N ALA A 19 -4.79 1.36 -5.64
CA ALA A 19 -4.25 0.13 -5.05
C ALA A 19 -3.16 -0.52 -5.92
N GLY A 20 -3.26 -0.42 -7.25
CA GLY A 20 -2.21 -0.88 -8.17
C GLY A 20 -1.02 0.07 -8.21
N LEU A 21 -1.27 1.39 -8.28
CA LEU A 21 -0.20 2.41 -8.33
C LEU A 21 0.67 2.43 -7.07
N THR A 22 0.07 2.23 -5.88
CA THR A 22 0.82 2.22 -4.62
C THR A 22 1.85 1.08 -4.53
N LEU A 23 1.61 -0.04 -5.23
CA LEU A 23 2.56 -1.16 -5.27
C LEU A 23 3.88 -0.82 -5.97
N GLY A 24 3.93 0.20 -6.83
CA GLY A 24 5.13 0.59 -7.56
C GLY A 24 6.35 0.78 -6.64
N PRO A 25 6.33 1.77 -5.72
CA PRO A 25 7.43 1.98 -4.78
C PRO A 25 7.61 0.81 -3.80
N GLY A 26 6.53 0.24 -3.26
CA GLY A 26 6.60 -0.87 -2.30
C GLY A 26 7.32 -2.10 -2.87
N MET A 27 6.95 -2.52 -4.08
CA MET A 27 7.57 -3.65 -4.79
C MET A 27 9.04 -3.37 -5.14
N ALA A 28 9.38 -2.14 -5.52
CA ALA A 28 10.75 -1.77 -5.81
C ALA A 28 11.66 -1.96 -4.58
N HIS A 29 11.20 -1.55 -3.39
CA HIS A 29 11.95 -1.78 -2.15
C HIS A 29 12.01 -3.27 -1.80
N LEU A 30 10.88 -3.98 -1.82
CA LEU A 30 10.82 -5.39 -1.47
C LEU A 30 11.74 -6.25 -2.33
N LEU A 31 11.72 -6.07 -3.65
CA LEU A 31 12.51 -6.88 -4.59
C LEU A 31 14.00 -6.52 -4.58
N ALA A 32 14.34 -5.26 -4.32
CA ALA A 32 15.74 -4.82 -4.25
C ALA A 32 16.39 -5.15 -2.90
N MET A 33 15.60 -5.34 -1.83
CA MET A 33 16.09 -5.50 -0.46
C MET A 33 17.19 -6.55 -0.30
N PRO A 34 17.11 -7.79 -0.84
CA PRO A 34 18.15 -8.79 -0.63
C PRO A 34 19.54 -8.32 -1.10
N ASN A 35 19.59 -7.64 -2.25
CA ASN A 35 20.82 -7.10 -2.80
C ASN A 35 21.29 -5.86 -2.02
N LYS A 36 20.37 -4.98 -1.63
CA LYS A 36 20.69 -3.75 -0.86
C LYS A 36 21.27 -4.04 0.52
N MET A 37 20.82 -5.11 1.18
CA MET A 37 21.29 -5.46 2.52
C MET A 37 22.76 -5.91 2.55
N ALA A 38 23.29 -6.39 1.42
CA ALA A 38 24.69 -6.80 1.29
C ALA A 38 25.64 -5.65 0.91
N LEU A 39 25.12 -4.46 0.60
CA LEU A 39 25.94 -3.33 0.17
C LEU A 39 26.76 -2.73 1.31
N SER A 40 27.94 -2.21 0.94
CA SER A 40 28.70 -1.27 1.77
C SER A 40 27.89 0.01 2.02
N GLU A 41 28.31 0.80 3.01
CA GLU A 41 27.67 2.07 3.34
C GLU A 41 27.57 3.01 2.13
N GLU A 42 28.68 3.22 1.43
CA GLU A 42 28.77 4.11 0.27
C GLU A 42 27.89 3.64 -0.89
N ALA A 43 27.90 2.34 -1.18
CA ALA A 43 27.07 1.77 -2.23
C ALA A 43 25.58 1.85 -1.86
N TYR A 44 25.23 1.57 -0.60
CA TYR A 44 23.86 1.69 -0.11
C TYR A 44 23.36 3.13 -0.21
N LYS A 45 24.17 4.10 0.21
CA LYS A 45 23.89 5.54 0.06
C LYS A 45 23.60 5.89 -1.40
N THR A 46 24.48 5.47 -2.30
CA THR A 46 24.37 5.76 -3.74
C THR A 46 23.08 5.19 -4.31
N VAL A 47 22.76 3.93 -4.01
CA VAL A 47 21.50 3.30 -4.47
C VAL A 47 20.29 3.98 -3.84
N GLN A 48 20.34 4.40 -2.57
CA GLN A 48 19.20 5.10 -1.95
C GLN A 48 18.87 6.44 -2.62
N MET A 49 19.87 7.14 -3.18
CA MET A 49 19.64 8.43 -3.84
C MET A 49 18.73 8.34 -5.08
N ILE A 50 18.56 7.16 -5.69
CA ILE A 50 17.63 6.98 -6.82
C ILE A 50 16.16 7.18 -6.41
N TYR A 51 15.86 7.08 -5.10
CA TYR A 51 14.52 7.29 -4.55
C TYR A 51 14.27 8.73 -4.09
N SER A 52 15.19 9.66 -4.37
CA SER A 52 15.00 11.06 -4.04
C SER A 52 13.71 11.60 -4.66
N GLY A 53 12.90 12.29 -3.86
CA GLY A 53 11.60 12.84 -4.26
C GLY A 53 10.43 11.85 -4.26
N TRP A 54 10.65 10.55 -3.99
CA TRP A 54 9.58 9.54 -4.02
C TRP A 54 8.50 9.72 -2.94
N ALA A 55 8.71 10.60 -1.95
CA ALA A 55 7.69 10.96 -0.98
C ALA A 55 6.36 11.41 -1.62
N VAL A 56 6.41 12.02 -2.82
CA VAL A 56 5.22 12.42 -3.58
C VAL A 56 4.34 11.23 -3.97
N LEU A 57 4.92 10.04 -4.15
CA LEU A 57 4.19 8.81 -4.49
C LEU A 57 3.29 8.33 -3.35
N GLY A 58 3.49 8.84 -2.13
CA GLY A 58 2.59 8.61 -0.99
C GLY A 58 1.15 9.05 -1.26
N VAL A 59 0.91 9.93 -2.25
CA VAL A 59 -0.45 10.26 -2.72
C VAL A 59 -1.22 9.03 -3.19
N PHE A 60 -0.54 8.03 -3.77
CA PHE A 60 -1.19 6.81 -4.23
C PHE A 60 -1.68 5.95 -3.06
N GLN A 61 -0.89 5.86 -1.98
CA GLN A 61 -1.31 5.17 -0.77
C GLN A 61 -2.48 5.88 -0.09
N MET A 62 -2.45 7.22 0.00
CA MET A 62 -3.54 8.00 0.57
C MET A 62 -4.83 7.82 -0.24
N GLY A 63 -4.74 7.81 -1.57
CA GLY A 63 -5.87 7.51 -2.44
C GLY A 63 -6.37 6.08 -2.27
N ALA A 64 -5.48 5.08 -2.15
CA ALA A 64 -5.87 3.69 -1.93
C ALA A 64 -6.67 3.52 -0.63
N ILE A 65 -6.25 4.18 0.46
CA ILE A 65 -6.99 4.22 1.73
C ILE A 65 -8.35 4.90 1.54
N LEU A 66 -8.38 6.11 0.98
CA LEU A 66 -9.59 6.90 0.81
C LEU A 66 -10.63 6.16 -0.04
N PHE A 67 -10.26 5.70 -1.22
CA PHE A 67 -11.20 5.06 -2.13
C PHE A 67 -11.63 3.67 -1.66
N SER A 68 -10.76 2.94 -0.96
CA SER A 68 -11.16 1.68 -0.30
C SER A 68 -12.14 1.92 0.84
N PHE A 69 -11.97 2.99 1.62
CA PHE A 69 -12.93 3.40 2.64
C PHE A 69 -14.28 3.82 2.04
N LEU A 70 -14.27 4.63 0.98
CA LEU A 70 -15.51 4.99 0.28
C LEU A 70 -16.20 3.76 -0.31
N LEU A 71 -15.43 2.82 -0.90
CA LEU A 71 -15.96 1.56 -1.39
C LEU A 71 -16.61 0.76 -0.25
N LEU A 72 -15.94 0.66 0.90
CA LEU A 72 -16.42 -0.06 2.09
C LEU A 72 -17.81 0.44 2.53
N LEU A 73 -18.00 1.77 2.59
CA LEU A 73 -19.28 2.38 2.95
C LEU A 73 -20.39 2.02 1.95
N LEU A 74 -20.08 2.00 0.65
CA LEU A 74 -21.04 1.68 -0.40
C LEU A 74 -21.45 0.20 -0.39
N VAL A 75 -20.51 -0.70 -0.05
CA VAL A 75 -20.69 -2.16 -0.04
C VAL A 75 -21.04 -2.74 1.34
N ARG A 76 -21.28 -1.91 2.36
CA ARG A 76 -21.56 -2.34 3.76
C ARG A 76 -22.63 -3.41 3.98
N LYS A 77 -23.57 -3.59 3.05
CA LYS A 77 -24.64 -4.60 3.12
C LYS A 77 -24.41 -5.82 2.21
N THR A 78 -23.18 -6.03 1.73
CA THR A 78 -22.87 -7.06 0.70
C THR A 78 -22.04 -8.24 1.22
N GLY A 79 -22.07 -8.48 2.54
CA GLY A 79 -21.52 -9.69 3.18
C GLY A 79 -20.04 -9.90 2.91
N SER A 80 -19.71 -10.88 2.05
CA SER A 80 -18.32 -11.22 1.72
C SER A 80 -17.55 -10.08 1.06
N ILE A 81 -18.18 -9.27 0.21
CA ILE A 81 -17.51 -8.13 -0.46
C ILE A 81 -17.11 -7.08 0.58
N PHE A 82 -17.97 -6.84 1.57
CA PHE A 82 -17.66 -5.96 2.70
C PHE A 82 -16.45 -6.45 3.50
N ARG A 83 -16.42 -7.74 3.90
CA ARG A 83 -15.30 -8.29 4.66
C ARG A 83 -13.97 -8.20 3.92
N LEU A 84 -13.95 -8.54 2.63
CA LEU A 84 -12.74 -8.44 1.80
C LEU A 84 -12.24 -6.99 1.71
N THR A 85 -13.16 -6.05 1.46
CA THR A 85 -12.83 -4.62 1.38
C THR A 85 -12.34 -4.08 2.73
N LEU A 86 -12.92 -4.53 3.85
CA LEU A 86 -12.53 -4.13 5.20
C LEU A 86 -11.10 -4.58 5.52
N ILE A 87 -10.79 -5.85 5.25
CA ILE A 87 -9.45 -6.40 5.50
C ILE A 87 -8.41 -5.68 4.62
N ALA A 88 -8.73 -5.41 3.36
CA ALA A 88 -7.85 -4.63 2.48
C ALA A 88 -7.57 -3.23 3.04
N LEU A 89 -8.60 -2.53 3.53
CA LEU A 89 -8.44 -1.22 4.16
C LEU A 89 -7.55 -1.29 5.41
N ILE A 90 -7.71 -2.32 6.25
CA ILE A 90 -6.87 -2.52 7.43
C ILE A 90 -5.41 -2.73 7.03
N CYS A 91 -5.13 -3.50 5.96
CA CYS A 91 -3.78 -3.70 5.45
C CYS A 91 -3.13 -2.37 5.01
N TYR A 92 -3.84 -1.51 4.28
CA TYR A 92 -3.32 -0.19 3.89
C TYR A 92 -3.05 0.72 5.09
N ILE A 93 -3.95 0.72 6.09
CA ILE A 93 -3.75 1.48 7.33
C ILE A 93 -2.53 0.94 8.10
N ALA A 94 -2.36 -0.38 8.17
CA ALA A 94 -1.21 -0.99 8.81
C ALA A 94 0.12 -0.61 8.11
N ALA A 95 0.15 -0.62 6.78
CA ALA A 95 1.30 -0.13 6.00
C ALA A 95 1.59 1.36 6.30
N MET A 96 0.56 2.18 6.44
CA MET A 96 0.72 3.59 6.82
C MET A 96 1.30 3.74 8.24
N ILE A 97 0.86 2.91 9.19
CA ILE A 97 1.41 2.89 10.55
C ILE A 97 2.90 2.50 10.52
N LEU A 98 3.29 1.49 9.73
CA LEU A 98 4.69 1.09 9.56
C LEU A 98 5.55 2.22 9.00
N PHE A 99 5.03 2.99 8.04
CA PHE A 99 5.71 4.17 7.53
C PHE A 99 6.02 5.16 8.66
N PHE A 100 5.01 5.57 9.43
CA PHE A 100 5.21 6.55 10.51
C PHE A 100 6.04 6.01 11.67
N ALA A 101 5.97 4.71 11.96
CA ALA A 101 6.71 4.08 13.05
C ALA A 101 8.19 3.88 12.74
N PHE A 102 8.55 3.57 11.49
CA PHE A 102 9.90 3.11 11.14
C PHE A 102 10.53 3.87 9.97
N THR A 103 9.77 4.09 8.90
CA THR A 103 10.32 4.71 7.67
C THR A 103 10.55 6.20 7.87
N TYR A 104 9.55 6.92 8.37
CA TYR A 104 9.61 8.36 8.60
C TYR A 104 10.71 8.76 9.60
N PRO A 105 10.83 8.12 10.79
CA PRO A 105 11.89 8.46 11.74
C PRO A 105 13.30 8.17 11.19
N ALA A 106 13.46 7.12 10.39
CA ALA A 106 14.72 6.83 9.72
C ALA A 106 15.04 7.88 8.66
N ASN A 107 14.06 8.28 7.83
CA ASN A 107 14.22 9.36 6.86
C ASN A 107 14.63 10.69 7.51
N GLN A 108 14.07 11.01 8.68
CA GLN A 108 14.45 12.23 9.43
C GLN A 108 15.91 12.17 9.87
N GLN A 109 16.35 11.06 10.47
CA GLN A 109 17.72 10.90 10.97
C GLN A 109 18.78 10.85 9.86
N THR A 110 18.42 10.34 8.68
CA THR A 110 19.35 10.23 7.55
C THR A 110 19.23 11.39 6.57
N ALA A 111 18.35 12.37 6.84
CA ALA A 111 17.96 13.40 5.89
C ALA A 111 17.62 12.81 4.50
N ASN A 112 16.74 11.81 4.50
CA ASN A 112 16.40 10.96 3.35
C ASN A 112 17.64 10.30 2.72
N TRP A 113 18.47 9.67 3.55
CA TRP A 113 19.68 8.94 3.16
C TRP A 113 20.80 9.80 2.53
N THR A 114 20.73 11.12 2.66
CA THR A 114 21.83 12.03 2.26
C THR A 114 22.96 12.08 3.29
N VAL A 115 22.67 11.73 4.54
CA VAL A 115 23.62 11.63 5.65
C VAL A 115 23.60 10.21 6.22
N MET A 116 24.78 9.69 6.57
CA MET A 116 24.94 8.38 7.24
C MET A 116 25.34 8.59 8.70
N PRO A 117 24.40 8.48 9.66
CA PRO A 117 24.72 8.55 11.07
C PRO A 117 25.41 7.25 11.56
N THR A 118 26.04 7.29 12.73
CA THR A 118 26.78 6.14 13.28
C THR A 118 25.92 4.88 13.45
N ASN A 119 24.61 5.03 13.64
CA ASN A 119 23.63 3.94 13.77
C ASN A 119 22.95 3.54 12.45
N TRP A 120 23.50 3.93 11.28
CA TRP A 120 22.86 3.71 9.98
C TRP A 120 22.49 2.25 9.70
N LEU A 121 23.25 1.28 10.19
CA LEU A 121 22.95 -0.15 10.03
C LEU A 121 21.60 -0.53 10.64
N LEU A 122 21.30 0.00 11.84
CA LEU A 122 20.02 -0.23 12.51
C LEU A 122 18.88 0.49 11.77
N LEU A 123 19.13 1.72 11.29
CA LEU A 123 18.16 2.46 10.49
C LEU A 123 17.85 1.75 9.18
N ARG A 124 18.87 1.20 8.50
CA ARG A 124 18.72 0.42 7.26
C ARG A 124 17.82 -0.78 7.51
N LEU A 125 18.09 -1.52 8.57
CA LEU A 125 17.28 -2.69 8.92
C LEU A 125 15.83 -2.28 9.15
N LYS A 126 15.56 -1.30 10.02
CA LYS A 126 14.18 -0.85 10.28
C LYS A 126 13.47 -0.36 9.01
N TRP A 127 14.16 0.41 8.19
CA TRP A 127 13.61 1.03 7.00
C TRP A 127 13.29 0.01 5.91
N GLU A 128 14.25 -0.88 5.57
CA GLU A 128 14.05 -1.90 4.53
C GLU A 128 12.96 -2.90 4.93
N TYR A 129 12.98 -3.39 6.18
CA TYR A 129 11.93 -4.31 6.65
C TYR A 129 10.56 -3.65 6.73
N ALA A 130 10.47 -2.37 7.13
CA ALA A 130 9.19 -1.66 7.14
C ALA A 130 8.61 -1.54 5.73
N HIS A 131 9.44 -1.22 4.73
CA HIS A 131 9.01 -1.21 3.33
C HIS A 131 8.61 -2.60 2.83
N ALA A 132 9.40 -3.64 3.14
CA ALA A 132 9.09 -5.00 2.72
C ALA A 132 7.76 -5.50 3.29
N VAL A 133 7.52 -5.30 4.59
CA VAL A 133 6.26 -5.68 5.25
C VAL A 133 5.09 -4.86 4.69
N SER A 134 5.29 -3.56 4.47
CA SER A 134 4.26 -2.69 3.87
C SER A 134 3.89 -3.15 2.46
N ALA A 135 4.87 -3.49 1.63
CA ALA A 135 4.64 -4.01 0.29
C ALA A 135 3.84 -5.32 0.31
N ILE A 136 4.15 -6.25 1.23
CA ILE A 136 3.37 -7.49 1.39
C ILE A 136 1.92 -7.19 1.79
N LEU A 137 1.71 -6.27 2.73
CA LEU A 137 0.36 -5.84 3.13
C LEU A 137 -0.41 -5.21 1.96
N GLU A 138 0.25 -4.40 1.14
CA GLU A 138 -0.35 -3.77 -0.04
C GLU A 138 -0.69 -4.79 -1.12
N ILE A 139 0.14 -5.81 -1.34
CA ILE A 139 -0.15 -6.93 -2.25
C ILE A 139 -1.41 -7.68 -1.77
N ILE A 140 -1.46 -8.02 -0.49
CA ILE A 140 -2.62 -8.68 0.12
C ILE A 140 -3.87 -7.82 -0.08
N ALA A 141 -3.79 -6.52 0.22
CA ALA A 141 -4.90 -5.58 0.06
C ALA A 141 -5.38 -5.52 -1.41
N PHE A 142 -4.46 -5.44 -2.37
CA PHE A 142 -4.79 -5.40 -3.79
C PHE A 142 -5.48 -6.69 -4.24
N ILE A 143 -4.97 -7.86 -3.85
CA ILE A 143 -5.60 -9.16 -4.14
C ILE A 143 -7.01 -9.22 -3.55
N LEU A 144 -7.20 -8.79 -2.31
CA LEU A 144 -8.51 -8.79 -1.65
C LEU A 144 -9.52 -7.87 -2.37
N LEU A 145 -9.08 -6.70 -2.85
CA LEU A 145 -9.92 -5.81 -3.65
C LEU A 145 -10.28 -6.41 -5.02
N LEU A 146 -9.34 -7.11 -5.67
CA LEU A 146 -9.62 -7.86 -6.90
C LEU A 146 -10.66 -8.98 -6.65
N LEU A 147 -10.48 -9.75 -5.59
CA LEU A 147 -11.45 -10.80 -5.21
C LEU A 147 -12.82 -10.21 -4.88
N ALA A 148 -12.87 -9.06 -4.20
CA ALA A 148 -14.11 -8.34 -3.93
C ALA A 148 -14.79 -7.84 -5.22
N ALA A 149 -14.00 -7.44 -6.22
CA ALA A 149 -14.50 -7.00 -7.52
C ALA A 149 -15.09 -8.14 -8.35
N LEU A 150 -14.48 -9.33 -8.29
CA LEU A 150 -14.89 -10.53 -9.04
C LEU A 150 -16.13 -11.24 -8.45
N LYS A 151 -16.46 -10.99 -7.18
CA LYS A 151 -17.66 -11.55 -6.54
C LYS A 151 -18.94 -11.00 -7.20
N LYS A 152 -19.73 -11.89 -7.81
CA LYS A 152 -21.10 -11.59 -8.25
C LYS A 152 -22.02 -11.43 -7.03
N LYS A 153 -23.00 -10.52 -7.10
CA LYS A 153 -24.14 -10.56 -6.16
C LYS A 153 -24.83 -11.93 -6.36
N PRO A 154 -25.22 -12.64 -5.29
CA PRO A 154 -26.03 -13.84 -5.47
C PRO A 154 -27.28 -13.45 -6.25
N ILE A 155 -27.48 -14.10 -7.40
CA ILE A 155 -28.75 -14.05 -8.09
C ILE A 155 -29.73 -14.69 -7.10
N LYS A 156 -30.69 -13.93 -6.56
CA LYS A 156 -31.84 -14.56 -5.92
C LYS A 156 -32.53 -15.32 -7.05
N SER A 157 -32.36 -16.64 -7.10
CA SER A 157 -33.15 -17.48 -8.00
C SER A 157 -34.60 -17.37 -7.54
N VAL A 158 -35.36 -16.51 -8.21
CA VAL A 158 -36.82 -16.56 -8.16
C VAL A 158 -37.20 -17.72 -9.05
N TYR A 159 -37.12 -18.93 -8.53
CA TYR A 159 -37.91 -20.03 -9.07
C TYR A 159 -39.07 -20.25 -8.11
N ARG A 160 -40.25 -20.02 -8.69
CA ARG A 160 -41.58 -20.34 -8.16
C ARG A 160 -41.74 -21.85 -8.04
#